data_AF-A0A4V2XHH0-F1
#
_entry.id   AF-A0A4V2XHH0-F1
#
_cell.length_a   1.000
_cell.length_b   1.000
_cell.length_c   1.000
_cell.angle_alpha   90.00
_cell.angle_beta   90.00
_cell.angle_gamma   90.00
#
_symmetry.space_group_name_H-M   'P 1'
#
loop_
_entity.id
_entity.type
_entity.pdbx_description
1 polymer ?
#
loop_
_entity_poly.entity_id
_entity_poly.type
_entity_poly.pdbx_seq_one_letter_code
_entity_poly.pdbx_strand_id
1 'polypeptide(L)'
;MLRRMTAWYLRWLRRAFLLAGWTPADVLHALDVRSDGSGWTYTWSSADELRHIPGWVRNRLNAWIGGDGQVLTSGSQRLAAAAQEVEEQRRRRVKERERRWAQRVEAGGEDGPAARARALLVATSPSFAAALRRTGLRCRNAR
;
A
#
# COMPACT_ATOMS: atom_id res chain seq x y z
N MET A 1 7.99 17.48 27.22
CA MET A 1 7.25 18.71 26.85
C MET A 1 5.74 18.59 27.14
N LEU A 2 4.98 17.70 26.49
CA LEU A 2 3.52 17.58 26.67
C LEU A 2 3.05 17.25 28.10
N ARG A 3 3.87 16.59 28.92
CA ARG A 3 3.59 16.33 30.34
C ARG A 3 3.41 17.60 31.18
N ARG A 4 3.87 18.75 30.69
CA ARG A 4 3.73 20.07 31.34
C ARG A 4 2.38 20.73 31.04
N MET A 5 1.53 20.11 30.22
CA MET A 5 0.18 20.59 29.89
C MET A 5 -0.88 19.81 30.67
N THR A 6 -1.99 20.46 30.99
CA THR A 6 -3.13 19.78 31.62
C THR A 6 -3.75 18.77 30.66
N ALA A 7 -4.12 17.60 31.19
CA ALA A 7 -4.76 16.53 30.42
C ALA A 7 -6.07 16.99 29.76
N TRP A 8 -6.80 17.90 30.41
CA TRP A 8 -8.00 18.53 29.85
C TRP A 8 -7.69 19.31 28.57
N TYR A 9 -6.68 20.20 28.61
CA TYR A 9 -6.35 21.04 27.45
C TYR A 9 -5.82 20.20 26.28
N LEU A 10 -5.00 19.18 26.56
CA LEU A 10 -4.57 18.23 25.54
C LEU A 10 -5.75 17.48 24.91
N ARG A 11 -6.77 17.13 25.70
CA ARG A 11 -7.97 16.44 25.20
C ARG A 11 -8.79 17.36 24.30
N TRP A 12 -8.99 18.60 24.71
CA TRP A 12 -9.69 19.61 23.91
C TRP A 12 -8.99 19.84 22.57
N LEU A 13 -7.67 20.07 22.60
CA LEU A 13 -6.88 20.37 21.41
C LEU A 13 -6.87 19.20 20.40
N ARG A 14 -6.76 17.96 20.90
CA ARG A 14 -6.72 16.75 20.06
C ARG A 14 -8.08 16.36 19.49
N ARG A 15 -9.18 16.83 20.09
CA ARG A 15 -10.54 16.38 19.74
C ARG A 15 -10.85 16.54 18.25
N ALA A 16 -10.54 17.69 17.66
CA ALA A 16 -10.80 17.95 16.24
C ALA A 16 -10.01 16.99 15.34
N PHE A 17 -8.73 16.75 15.65
CA PHE A 17 -7.87 15.85 14.88
C PHE A 17 -8.31 14.39 14.99
N LEU A 18 -8.66 13.93 16.19
CA LEU A 18 -9.17 12.57 16.39
C LEU A 18 -10.50 12.35 15.66
N LEU A 19 -11.38 13.36 15.64
CA LEU A 19 -12.63 13.30 14.86
C LEU A 19 -12.36 13.26 13.34
N ALA A 20 -11.28 13.87 12.88
CA ALA A 20 -10.79 13.76 11.50
C ALA A 20 -10.06 12.43 11.20
N GLY A 21 -10.08 11.48 12.14
CA GLY A 21 -9.51 10.14 11.96
C GLY A 21 -8.01 10.06 12.20
N TRP A 22 -7.40 11.10 12.80
CA TRP A 22 -5.99 11.04 13.18
C TRP A 22 -5.79 10.12 14.39
N THR A 23 -4.62 9.48 14.42
CA THR A 23 -4.14 8.74 15.59
C THR A 23 -3.38 9.67 16.55
N PRO A 24 -3.18 9.28 17.82
CA PRO A 24 -2.29 10.03 18.73
C PRO A 24 -0.86 10.17 18.20
N ALA A 25 -0.37 9.19 17.43
CA ALA A 25 0.94 9.24 16.80
C ALA A 25 1.00 10.30 15.69
N ASP A 26 -0.09 10.48 14.92
CA ASP A 26 -0.16 11.55 13.91
C ASP A 26 -0.11 12.93 14.54
N VAL A 27 -0.79 13.12 15.68
CA VAL A 27 -0.72 14.38 16.42
C VAL A 27 0.71 14.67 16.85
N LEU A 28 1.44 13.67 17.36
CA LEU A 28 2.86 13.85 17.73
C LEU A 28 3.72 14.18 16.51
N HIS A 29 3.51 13.46 15.40
CA HIS A 29 4.23 13.72 14.15
C HIS A 29 4.00 15.15 13.63
N ALA A 30 2.76 15.65 13.70
CA ALA A 30 2.39 17.00 13.31
C ALA A 30 3.01 18.08 14.21
N LEU A 31 3.45 17.72 15.42
CA LEU A 31 4.25 18.63 16.22
C LEU A 31 5.66 18.76 15.68
N ASP A 32 6.25 17.76 15.01
CA ASP A 32 7.63 17.84 14.51
C ASP A 32 7.71 18.28 13.04
N VAL A 33 6.66 18.00 12.28
CA VAL A 33 6.60 18.19 10.82
C VAL A 33 5.39 19.04 10.44
N ARG A 34 5.54 19.82 9.37
CA ARG A 34 4.47 20.63 8.75
C ARG A 34 3.65 19.81 7.76
N SER A 35 2.51 20.34 7.34
CA SER A 35 1.62 19.67 6.37
C SER A 35 2.27 19.42 5.01
N ASP A 36 3.25 20.24 4.63
CA ASP A 36 4.09 20.12 3.43
C ASP A 36 5.23 19.09 3.56
N GLY A 37 5.41 18.47 4.74
CA GLY A 37 6.47 17.51 5.01
C GLY A 37 7.79 18.13 5.46
N SER A 38 7.91 19.46 5.50
CA SER A 38 9.09 20.13 6.02
C SER A 38 9.13 20.07 7.56
N GLY A 39 10.32 19.88 8.12
CA GLY A 39 10.52 19.96 9.57
C GLY A 39 10.36 21.38 10.08
N TRP A 40 9.80 21.55 11.29
CA TRP A 40 9.80 22.86 11.93
C TRP A 40 11.22 23.32 12.25
N THR A 41 11.55 24.58 11.96
CA THR A 41 12.80 25.19 12.40
C THR A 41 12.75 25.45 13.91
N TYR A 42 13.80 25.08 14.62
CA TYR A 42 13.95 25.33 16.05
C TYR A 42 14.98 26.43 16.26
N THR A 43 14.58 27.49 16.96
CA THR A 43 15.49 28.56 17.41
C THR A 43 16.00 28.34 18.83
N TRP A 44 15.59 27.23 19.45
CA TRP A 44 15.85 26.89 20.85
C TRP A 44 16.46 25.49 20.95
N SER A 45 17.32 25.29 21.95
CA SER A 45 18.09 24.06 22.12
C SER A 45 17.43 23.06 23.08
N SER A 46 16.55 23.54 23.97
CA SER A 46 15.81 22.71 24.92
C SER A 46 14.34 23.12 25.07
N ALA A 47 13.48 22.15 25.37
CA ALA A 47 12.06 22.38 25.66
C ALA A 47 11.83 23.19 26.95
N ASP A 48 12.87 23.47 27.74
CA ASP A 48 12.82 24.34 28.91
C ASP A 48 12.90 25.84 28.55
N GLU A 49 13.41 26.18 27.36
CA GLU A 49 13.43 27.55 26.85
C GLU A 49 12.03 28.00 26.34
N LEU A 50 11.12 27.05 26.16
CA LEU A 50 9.74 27.29 25.72
C LEU A 50 8.90 27.91 26.85
N ARG A 51 8.78 29.24 26.82
CA ARG A 51 7.97 30.01 27.79
C ARG A 51 6.48 29.67 27.77
N HIS A 52 5.92 29.31 26.60
CA HIS A 52 4.49 29.08 26.44
C HIS A 52 4.17 27.82 25.61
N ILE A 53 4.28 26.68 26.28
CA ILE A 53 4.02 25.34 25.73
C ILE A 53 2.63 25.24 25.07
N PRO A 54 1.51 25.67 25.67
CA PRO A 54 0.18 25.53 25.05
C PRO A 54 0.04 26.27 23.72
N GLY A 55 0.61 27.48 23.63
CA GLY A 55 0.59 28.28 22.40
C GLY A 55 1.49 27.70 21.32
N TRP A 56 2.64 27.15 21.71
CA TRP A 56 3.51 26.43 20.78
C TRP A 56 2.79 25.22 20.15
N VAL A 57 2.13 24.38 20.96
CA VAL A 57 1.40 23.21 20.44
C VAL A 57 0.27 23.65 19.52
N ARG A 58 -0.49 24.68 19.92
CA ARG A 58 -1.58 25.23 19.11
C ARG A 58 -1.07 25.77 17.76
N ASN A 59 0.03 26.53 17.76
CA ASN A 59 0.61 27.06 16.53
C ASN A 59 1.00 25.95 15.54
N ARG A 60 1.60 24.87 16.05
CA ARG A 60 2.01 23.75 15.20
C ARG A 60 0.83 22.98 14.64
N LEU A 61 -0.18 22.69 15.47
CA LEU A 61 -1.38 22.00 15.00
C LEU A 61 -2.24 22.87 14.06
N ASN A 62 -2.22 24.20 14.21
CA ASN A 62 -2.92 25.09 13.28
C ASN A 62 -2.36 25.01 11.85
N ALA A 63 -1.08 24.66 11.66
CA ALA A 63 -0.51 24.45 10.31
C ALA A 63 -1.11 23.24 9.57
N TRP A 64 -1.86 22.40 10.30
CA TRP A 64 -2.59 21.24 9.78
C TRP A 64 -4.09 21.49 9.65
N ILE A 65 -4.52 22.74 9.80
CA ILE A 65 -5.89 23.17 9.52
C ILE A 65 -5.87 23.94 8.20
N GLY A 66 -6.69 23.51 7.25
CA GLY A 66 -6.85 24.15 5.95
C GLY A 66 -7.52 25.52 6.05
N GLY A 67 -7.49 26.29 4.96
CA GLY A 67 -8.16 27.60 4.90
C GLY A 67 -9.69 27.53 5.07
N ASP A 68 -10.27 26.35 4.88
CA ASP A 68 -11.67 26.00 5.11
C ASP A 68 -11.98 25.61 6.57
N GLY A 69 -10.98 25.60 7.45
CA GLY A 69 -11.10 25.16 8.83
C GLY A 69 -11.12 23.65 9.02
N GLN A 70 -10.93 22.86 7.96
CA GLN A 70 -10.89 21.41 8.05
C GLN A 70 -9.49 20.92 8.40
N VAL A 71 -9.42 19.81 9.14
CA VAL A 71 -8.14 19.17 9.45
C VAL A 71 -7.64 18.45 8.19
N LEU A 72 -6.40 18.75 7.80
CA LEU A 72 -5.75 18.12 6.66
C LEU A 72 -5.50 16.62 6.92
N THR A 73 -5.33 15.84 5.86
CA THR A 73 -5.04 14.40 5.96
C THR A 73 -3.68 14.16 6.62
N SER A 74 -3.64 13.24 7.59
CA SER A 74 -2.42 12.88 8.31
C SER A 74 -1.44 12.09 7.43
N GLY A 75 -0.18 12.02 7.87
CA GLY A 75 0.83 11.17 7.22
C GLY A 75 0.43 9.69 7.16
N SER A 76 -0.10 9.14 8.26
CA SER A 76 -0.55 7.74 8.29
C SER A 76 -1.76 7.49 7.40
N GLN A 77 -2.70 8.44 7.30
CA GLN A 77 -3.84 8.36 6.39
C GLN A 77 -3.40 8.34 4.93
N ARG A 78 -2.41 9.19 4.58
CA ARG A 78 -1.81 9.18 3.23
C ARG A 78 -1.11 7.85 2.92
N LEU A 79 -0.36 7.31 3.86
CA LEU A 79 0.30 6.00 3.71
C LEU A 79 -0.70 4.86 3.56
N ALA A 80 -1.77 4.87 4.36
CA ALA A 80 -2.83 3.86 4.28
C ALA A 80 -3.57 3.93 2.94
N ALA A 81 -3.87 5.14 2.45
CA ALA A 81 -4.48 5.34 1.13
C ALA A 81 -3.56 4.81 0.01
N ALA A 82 -2.27 5.16 0.05
CA ALA A 82 -1.29 4.64 -0.92
C ALA A 82 -1.18 3.11 -0.87
N ALA A 83 -1.22 2.50 0.31
CA ALA A 83 -1.21 1.04 0.46
C ALA A 83 -2.46 0.39 -0.16
N GLN A 84 -3.64 1.00 0.01
CA GLN A 84 -4.87 0.52 -0.62
C GLN A 84 -4.83 0.63 -2.14
N GLU A 85 -4.29 1.72 -2.68
CA GLU A 85 -4.10 1.88 -4.12
C GLU A 85 -3.17 0.80 -4.69
N VAL A 86 -2.04 0.53 -4.01
CA VAL A 86 -1.10 -0.52 -4.42
C VAL A 86 -1.77 -1.90 -4.41
N GLU A 87 -2.58 -2.20 -3.40
CA GLU A 87 -3.30 -3.49 -3.32
C GLU A 87 -4.34 -3.63 -4.44
N GLU A 88 -5.11 -2.57 -4.72
CA GLU A 88 -6.06 -2.57 -5.83
C GLU A 88 -5.36 -2.76 -7.19
N GLN A 89 -4.19 -2.13 -7.38
CA GLN A 89 -3.35 -2.34 -8.56
C GLN A 89 -2.84 -3.79 -8.65
N ARG A 90 -2.43 -4.40 -7.52
CA ARG A 90 -2.03 -5.81 -7.47
C ARG A 90 -3.19 -6.72 -7.88
N ARG A 91 -4.38 -6.50 -7.32
CA ARG A 91 -5.60 -7.28 -7.65
C ARG A 91 -5.96 -7.20 -9.13
N ARG A 92 -5.83 -6.01 -9.74
CA ARG A 92 -6.05 -5.81 -11.18
C ARG A 92 -5.05 -6.61 -12.03
N ARG A 93 -3.77 -6.56 -11.68
CA ARG A 93 -2.71 -7.29 -12.39
C ARG A 93 -2.88 -8.80 -12.30
N VAL A 94 -3.31 -9.33 -11.14
CA VAL A 94 -3.60 -10.77 -10.99
C VAL A 94 -4.75 -11.18 -11.90
N LYS A 95 -5.89 -10.46 -11.87
CA LYS A 95 -7.03 -10.73 -12.75
C LYS A 95 -6.66 -10.66 -14.23
N GLU A 96 -5.82 -9.69 -14.61
CA GLU A 96 -5.36 -9.57 -16.00
C GLU A 96 -4.47 -10.76 -16.41
N ARG A 97 -3.56 -11.20 -15.53
CA ARG A 97 -2.74 -12.39 -15.77
C ARG A 97 -3.60 -13.65 -15.91
N GLU A 98 -4.62 -13.81 -15.06
CA GLU A 98 -5.58 -14.91 -15.15
C GLU A 98 -6.34 -14.88 -16.48
N ARG A 99 -6.85 -13.72 -16.90
CA ARG A 99 -7.51 -13.55 -18.20
C ARG A 99 -6.58 -13.90 -19.37
N ARG A 100 -5.35 -13.40 -19.35
CA ARG A 100 -4.35 -13.71 -20.38
C ARG A 100 -3.97 -15.20 -20.37
N TRP A 101 -3.90 -15.82 -19.19
CA TRP A 101 -3.67 -17.25 -19.08
C TRP A 101 -4.83 -18.05 -19.66
N ALA A 102 -6.07 -17.72 -19.29
CA ALA A 102 -7.27 -18.34 -19.83
C ALA A 102 -7.32 -18.19 -21.36
N GLN A 103 -7.09 -16.99 -21.89
CA GLN A 103 -7.02 -16.76 -23.34
C GLN A 103 -5.95 -17.61 -24.04
N ARG A 104 -4.77 -17.81 -23.41
CA ARG A 104 -3.73 -18.69 -23.96
C ARG A 104 -4.09 -20.16 -23.90
N VAL A 105 -4.80 -20.61 -22.86
CA VAL A 105 -5.29 -21.98 -22.76
C VAL A 105 -6.38 -22.23 -23.81
N GLU A 106 -7.33 -21.29 -23.96
CA GLU A 106 -8.37 -21.33 -25.00
C GLU A 106 -7.77 -21.30 -26.42
N ALA A 107 -6.85 -20.38 -26.70
CA ALA A 107 -6.15 -20.31 -27.98
C ALA A 107 -5.20 -21.51 -28.21
N GLY A 108 -4.83 -22.20 -27.13
CA GLY A 108 -3.98 -23.38 -27.11
C GLY A 108 -4.74 -24.69 -27.16
N GLY A 109 -6.04 -24.67 -27.52
CA GLY A 109 -6.89 -25.85 -27.70
C GLY A 109 -6.34 -26.89 -28.69
N GLU A 110 -7.13 -27.90 -29.04
CA GLU A 110 -6.65 -29.10 -29.77
C GLU A 110 -5.89 -28.81 -31.07
N ASP A 111 -6.12 -27.64 -31.70
CA ASP A 111 -5.43 -27.15 -32.91
C ASP A 111 -4.46 -25.96 -32.70
N GLY A 112 -4.12 -25.63 -31.44
CA GLY A 112 -3.27 -24.51 -31.08
C GLY A 112 -1.80 -24.69 -31.49
N PRO A 113 -0.97 -23.61 -31.48
CA PRO A 113 0.43 -23.67 -31.95
C PRO A 113 1.28 -24.72 -31.22
N ALA A 114 1.03 -24.93 -29.92
CA ALA A 114 1.70 -25.97 -29.14
C ALA A 114 1.26 -27.38 -29.52
N ALA A 115 -0.02 -27.59 -29.86
CA ALA A 115 -0.53 -28.86 -30.36
C ALA A 115 0.04 -29.16 -31.76
N ARG A 116 0.10 -28.16 -32.64
CA ARG A 116 0.74 -28.25 -33.97
C ARG A 116 2.23 -28.55 -33.87
N ALA A 117 2.95 -27.86 -32.98
CA ALA A 117 4.37 -28.13 -32.74
C ALA A 117 4.61 -29.57 -32.22
N ARG A 118 3.76 -30.04 -31.30
CA ARG A 118 3.81 -31.44 -30.83
C ARG A 118 3.52 -32.42 -31.94
N ALA A 119 2.51 -32.17 -32.78
CA ALA A 119 2.17 -33.02 -33.91
C ALA A 119 3.32 -33.10 -34.93
N LEU A 120 3.94 -31.96 -35.26
CA LEU A 120 5.11 -31.90 -36.14
C LEU A 120 6.30 -32.66 -35.55
N LEU A 121 6.58 -32.51 -34.26
CA LEU A 121 7.66 -33.24 -33.57
C LEU A 121 7.41 -34.75 -33.51
N VAL A 122 6.16 -35.16 -33.32
CA VAL A 122 5.77 -36.58 -33.39
C VAL A 122 5.97 -37.14 -34.81
N ALA A 123 5.65 -36.35 -35.83
CA ALA A 123 5.82 -36.76 -37.23
C ALA A 123 7.29 -36.83 -37.66
N THR A 124 8.15 -35.96 -37.14
CA THR A 124 9.57 -35.88 -37.51
C THR A 124 10.50 -36.72 -36.63
N SER A 125 10.11 -37.06 -35.40
CA SER A 125 10.97 -37.77 -34.45
C SER A 125 10.27 -38.98 -33.79
N PRO A 126 10.67 -40.21 -34.18
CA PRO A 126 10.17 -41.44 -33.56
C PRO A 126 10.51 -41.55 -32.07
N SER A 127 11.66 -41.01 -31.66
CA SER A 127 12.10 -41.01 -30.25
C SER A 127 11.25 -40.08 -29.39
N PHE A 128 10.86 -38.91 -29.90
CA PHE A 128 9.93 -38.00 -29.24
C PHE A 128 8.54 -38.63 -29.07
N ALA A 129 8.02 -39.28 -30.13
CA ALA A 129 6.74 -40.00 -30.08
C ALA A 129 6.76 -41.16 -29.06
N ALA A 130 7.88 -41.88 -28.92
CA ALA A 130 8.03 -42.94 -27.93
C ALA A 130 8.16 -42.40 -26.48
N ALA A 131 8.75 -41.22 -26.30
CA ALA A 131 8.84 -40.56 -25.00
C ALA A 131 7.47 -40.07 -24.51
N LEU A 132 6.65 -39.47 -25.39
CA LEU A 132 5.28 -39.05 -25.09
C LEU A 132 4.36 -40.21 -24.70
N ARG A 133 4.45 -41.34 -25.41
CA ARG A 133 3.68 -42.56 -25.05
C ARG A 133 4.05 -43.08 -23.66
N ARG A 134 5.33 -43.09 -23.31
CA ARG A 134 5.81 -43.49 -21.96
C ARG A 134 5.31 -42.56 -20.85
N THR A 135 5.25 -41.26 -21.10
CA THR A 135 4.74 -40.28 -20.11
C THR A 135 3.22 -40.34 -19.98
N GLY A 136 2.49 -40.52 -21.08
CA GLY A 136 1.02 -40.70 -21.07
C GLY A 136 0.56 -41.96 -20.33
N LEU A 137 1.32 -43.06 -20.43
CA LEU A 137 1.06 -44.29 -19.66
C LEU A 137 1.33 -44.09 -18.15
N ARG A 138 2.35 -43.31 -17.79
CA ARG A 138 2.67 -43.00 -16.38
C ARG A 138 1.60 -42.13 -15.71
N CYS A 139 1.00 -41.17 -16.42
CA CYS A 139 -0.09 -40.36 -15.87
C CYS A 139 -1.41 -41.15 -15.72
N ARG A 140 -1.64 -42.21 -16.52
CA ARG A 140 -2.82 -43.08 -16.38
C ARG A 140 -2.71 -44.07 -15.22
N ASN A 141 -1.51 -44.57 -14.93
CA ASN A 141 -1.28 -45.53 -13.84
C ASN A 141 -1.12 -44.86 -12.46
N ALA A 142 -1.19 -43.53 -12.37
CA ALA A 142 -1.08 -42.77 -11.12
C ALA A 142 -2.43 -42.20 -10.63
N ARG A 143 -3.55 -42.70 -11.18
CA ARG A 143 -4.93 -42.49 -10.71
C ARG A 143 -5.49 -43.80 -10.20
#